data_AF-A0A3Q1CIM0-F1
#
_entry.id   AF-A0A3Q1CIM0-F1
#
_cell.length_a   1.000
_cell.length_b   1.000
_cell.length_c   1.000
_cell.angle_alpha   90.00
_cell.angle_beta   90.00
_cell.angle_gamma   90.00
#
_symmetry.space_group_name_H-M   'P 1'
#
loop_
_entity.id
_entity.type
_entity.pdbx_description
1 polymer ?
#
loop_
_entity_poly.entity_id
_entity_poly.type
_entity_poly.pdbx_seq_one_letter_code
_entity_poly.pdbx_strand_id
1 'polypeptide(L)'
;MVVLLSRLLDTDCLNLCHRVVDGMCGREPPLRDDYSTTWSLQEWLELLNSLTALFCLAVKSSSSDEEVLAKLSDVSSRHAEAVLSVLRSRQEEIRHALLDRTNSISSATLQDFEWQLKLALSSDKISSLHTPLLSLSLDVRENGALQPVTMELNKEELSKLISSLEAANKVVLQLK
;
A
#
# COMPACT_ATOMS: atom_id res chain seq x y z
N MET A 1 -16.39 2.59 -21.98
CA MET A 1 -16.74 1.61 -20.92
C MET A 1 -17.17 2.26 -19.60
N VAL A 2 -16.59 3.40 -19.17
CA VAL A 2 -17.18 4.24 -18.10
C VAL A 2 -18.52 4.91 -18.53
N VAL A 3 -18.86 4.80 -19.82
CA VAL A 3 -20.14 5.22 -20.43
C VAL A 3 -21.36 4.66 -19.69
N LEU A 4 -21.25 3.50 -19.04
CA LEU A 4 -22.34 2.92 -18.25
C LEU A 4 -22.79 3.83 -17.10
N LEU A 5 -21.92 4.73 -16.60
CA LEU A 5 -22.28 5.76 -15.60
C LEU A 5 -23.40 6.69 -16.09
N SER A 6 -23.57 6.86 -17.41
CA SER A 6 -24.64 7.70 -17.98
C SER A 6 -26.06 7.19 -17.68
N ARG A 7 -26.21 5.94 -17.18
CA ARG A 7 -27.49 5.37 -16.76
C ARG A 7 -27.85 5.69 -15.31
N LEU A 8 -26.95 6.30 -14.54
CA LEU A 8 -27.20 6.75 -13.17
C LEU A 8 -27.56 8.23 -13.11
N LEU A 9 -28.18 8.61 -12.00
CA LEU A 9 -28.30 10.01 -11.59
C LEU A 9 -26.94 10.51 -11.06
N ASP A 10 -26.70 11.82 -11.19
CA ASP A 10 -25.44 12.47 -10.77
C ASP A 10 -25.06 12.12 -9.30
N THR A 11 -26.04 12.08 -8.40
CA THR A 11 -25.85 11.74 -6.97
C THR A 11 -25.48 10.29 -6.73
N ASP A 12 -26.06 9.38 -7.51
CA ASP A 12 -25.84 7.95 -7.36
C ASP A 12 -24.48 7.54 -7.95
N CYS A 13 -24.03 8.26 -8.98
CA CYS A 13 -22.69 8.13 -9.52
C CYS A 13 -21.62 8.49 -8.48
N LEU A 14 -21.79 9.61 -7.76
CA LEU A 14 -20.85 10.02 -6.71
C LEU A 14 -20.77 8.98 -5.58
N ASN A 15 -21.92 8.50 -5.12
CA ASN A 15 -22.00 7.47 -4.08
C ASN A 15 -21.37 6.14 -4.54
N LEU A 16 -21.64 5.72 -5.77
CA LEU A 16 -21.03 4.53 -6.35
C LEU A 16 -19.50 4.66 -6.41
N CYS A 17 -18.98 5.80 -6.89
CA CYS A 17 -17.54 6.04 -6.93
C CYS A 17 -16.91 5.98 -5.54
N HIS A 18 -17.52 6.58 -4.52
CA HIS A 18 -17.04 6.47 -3.14
C HIS A 18 -17.04 5.02 -2.65
N ARG A 19 -18.10 4.26 -2.89
CA ARG A 19 -18.15 2.84 -2.49
C ARG A 19 -17.13 1.97 -3.23
N VAL A 20 -16.87 2.25 -4.50
CA VAL A 20 -15.80 1.57 -5.25
C VAL A 20 -14.45 1.82 -4.58
N VAL A 21 -14.17 3.07 -4.20
CA VAL A 21 -12.93 3.41 -3.47
C VAL A 21 -12.91 2.76 -2.08
N ASP A 22 -14.04 2.71 -1.37
CA ASP A 22 -14.13 2.01 -0.09
C ASP A 22 -13.76 0.52 -0.24
N GLY A 23 -14.27 -0.16 -1.28
CA GLY A 23 -13.86 -1.52 -1.63
C GLY A 23 -12.36 -1.64 -1.95
N MET A 24 -11.77 -0.66 -2.65
CA MET A 24 -10.33 -0.63 -2.92
C MET A 24 -9.49 -0.46 -1.65
N CYS A 25 -10.01 0.26 -0.66
CA CYS A 25 -9.38 0.53 0.63
C CYS A 25 -9.68 -0.55 1.69
N GLY A 26 -10.28 -1.69 1.30
CA GLY A 26 -10.56 -2.80 2.21
C GLY A 26 -11.80 -2.64 3.08
N ARG A 27 -12.67 -1.67 2.77
CA ARG A 27 -14.00 -1.49 3.38
C ARG A 27 -15.07 -2.18 2.52
N GLU A 28 -16.34 -2.04 2.89
CA GLU A 28 -17.44 -2.68 2.18
C GLU A 28 -17.56 -2.19 0.71
N PRO A 29 -17.42 -3.08 -0.29
CA PRO A 29 -17.61 -2.73 -1.69
C PRO A 29 -19.09 -2.48 -2.01
N PRO A 30 -19.42 -1.85 -3.15
CA PRO A 30 -20.80 -1.65 -3.54
C PRO A 30 -21.53 -2.99 -3.73
N LEU A 31 -22.69 -3.11 -3.09
CA LEU A 31 -23.53 -4.31 -3.18
C LEU A 31 -24.24 -4.35 -4.53
N ARG A 32 -24.26 -5.54 -5.14
CA ARG A 32 -24.95 -5.76 -6.42
C ARG A 32 -26.45 -5.48 -6.31
N ASP A 33 -27.06 -5.83 -5.19
CA ASP A 33 -28.51 -5.81 -5.03
C ASP A 33 -29.08 -4.39 -5.22
N ASP A 34 -28.32 -3.38 -4.80
CA ASP A 34 -28.65 -1.94 -4.94
C ASP A 34 -28.73 -1.48 -6.41
N TYR A 35 -28.08 -2.19 -7.34
CA TYR A 35 -27.99 -1.81 -8.76
C TYR A 35 -28.53 -2.87 -9.73
N SER A 36 -29.16 -3.92 -9.18
CA SER A 36 -29.63 -5.09 -9.93
C SER A 36 -30.66 -4.79 -11.01
N THR A 37 -31.37 -3.65 -10.91
CA THR A 37 -32.36 -3.17 -11.88
C THR A 37 -31.75 -2.36 -13.02
N THR A 38 -30.54 -1.82 -12.85
CA THR A 38 -29.92 -0.84 -13.76
C THR A 38 -28.93 -1.50 -14.73
N TRP A 39 -28.23 -2.53 -14.26
CA TRP A 39 -27.22 -3.25 -15.06
C TRP A 39 -27.34 -4.76 -14.92
N SER A 40 -27.01 -5.46 -16.00
CA SER A 40 -26.75 -6.90 -15.94
C SER A 40 -25.50 -7.19 -15.10
N LEU A 41 -25.36 -8.44 -14.63
CA LEU A 41 -24.17 -8.85 -13.84
C LEU A 41 -22.86 -8.58 -14.59
N GLN A 42 -22.84 -8.80 -15.91
CA GLN A 42 -21.66 -8.58 -16.74
C GLN A 42 -21.31 -7.09 -16.84
N GLU A 43 -22.29 -6.24 -17.14
CA GLU A 43 -22.10 -4.78 -17.20
C GLU A 43 -21.65 -4.22 -15.84
N TRP A 44 -22.21 -4.74 -14.73
CA TRP A 44 -21.83 -4.35 -13.38
C TRP A 44 -20.37 -4.67 -13.07
N LEU A 45 -19.93 -5.91 -13.31
CA LEU A 45 -18.54 -6.31 -13.09
C LEU A 45 -17.58 -5.51 -13.97
N GLU A 46 -17.95 -5.26 -15.22
CA GLU A 46 -17.15 -4.48 -16.16
C GLU A 46 -17.01 -3.02 -15.73
N LEU A 47 -18.09 -2.41 -15.22
CA LEU A 47 -18.07 -1.06 -14.66
C LEU A 47 -17.16 -0.97 -13.43
N LEU A 48 -17.33 -1.88 -12.45
CA LEU A 48 -16.51 -1.90 -11.24
C LEU A 48 -15.02 -2.09 -11.57
N ASN A 49 -14.70 -3.01 -12.48
CA ASN A 49 -13.32 -3.25 -12.92
C ASN A 49 -12.74 -2.02 -13.61
N SER A 50 -13.52 -1.36 -14.48
CA SER A 50 -13.09 -0.15 -15.19
C SER A 50 -12.82 1.01 -14.24
N LEU A 51 -13.71 1.26 -13.27
CA LEU A 51 -13.55 2.32 -12.27
C LEU A 51 -12.34 2.04 -11.37
N THR A 52 -12.22 0.81 -10.89
CA THR A 52 -11.08 0.38 -10.07
C THR A 52 -9.76 0.56 -10.81
N ALA A 53 -9.70 0.14 -12.07
CA ALA A 53 -8.52 0.29 -12.92
C ALA A 53 -8.19 1.77 -13.16
N LEU A 54 -9.19 2.61 -13.39
CA LEU A 54 -9.02 4.05 -13.58
C LEU A 54 -8.45 4.71 -12.32
N PHE A 55 -9.04 4.49 -11.15
CA PHE A 55 -8.55 5.03 -9.88
C PHE A 55 -7.14 4.51 -9.57
N CYS A 56 -6.87 3.22 -9.78
CA CYS A 56 -5.53 2.64 -9.62
C CYS A 56 -4.51 3.32 -10.53
N LEU A 57 -4.81 3.44 -11.82
CA LEU A 57 -3.89 4.03 -12.79
C LEU A 57 -3.63 5.50 -12.47
N ALA A 58 -4.68 6.28 -12.23
CA ALA A 58 -4.55 7.71 -11.96
C ALA A 58 -3.65 8.00 -10.74
N VAL A 59 -3.78 7.23 -9.66
CA VAL A 59 -2.94 7.37 -8.47
C VAL A 59 -1.52 6.85 -8.71
N LYS A 60 -1.34 5.76 -9.46
CA LYS A 60 -0.02 5.21 -9.77
C LYS A 60 0.82 6.12 -10.67
N SER A 61 0.21 6.70 -11.69
CA SER A 61 0.91 7.58 -12.64
C SER A 61 0.98 9.04 -12.21
N SER A 62 0.40 9.40 -11.06
CA SER A 62 0.21 10.81 -10.67
C SER A 62 -0.38 11.65 -11.82
N SER A 63 -1.36 11.08 -12.52
CA SER A 63 -1.94 11.69 -13.72
C SER A 63 -2.58 13.04 -13.39
N SER A 64 -2.46 13.99 -14.32
CA SER A 64 -3.15 15.27 -14.20
C SER A 64 -4.66 15.12 -14.40
N ASP A 65 -5.42 16.10 -13.92
CA ASP A 65 -6.87 16.10 -14.07
C ASP A 65 -7.30 16.06 -15.55
N GLU A 66 -6.55 16.71 -16.43
CA GLU A 66 -6.80 16.73 -17.88
C GLU A 66 -6.63 15.34 -18.51
N GLU A 67 -5.62 14.57 -18.08
CA GLU A 67 -5.41 13.20 -18.56
C GLU A 67 -6.53 12.26 -18.12
N VAL A 68 -7.02 12.45 -16.89
CA VAL A 68 -8.14 11.65 -16.36
C VAL A 68 -9.44 12.02 -17.08
N LEU A 69 -9.68 13.31 -17.35
CA LEU A 69 -10.81 13.76 -18.15
C LEU A 69 -10.76 13.24 -19.59
N ALA A 70 -9.58 13.20 -20.20
CA ALA A 70 -9.40 12.64 -21.54
C ALA A 70 -9.80 11.15 -21.58
N LYS A 71 -9.52 10.38 -20.53
CA LYS A 71 -9.96 8.98 -20.39
C LYS A 71 -11.47 8.84 -20.13
N LEU A 72 -12.13 9.93 -19.75
CA LEU A 72 -13.57 10.02 -19.47
C LEU A 72 -14.32 10.77 -20.58
N SER A 73 -13.72 11.01 -21.75
CA SER A 73 -14.31 11.77 -22.86
C SER A 73 -15.68 11.26 -23.32
N ASP A 74 -15.90 9.96 -23.20
CA ASP A 74 -17.14 9.29 -23.65
C ASP A 74 -18.27 9.38 -22.60
N VAL A 75 -18.01 10.01 -21.46
CA VAL A 75 -18.93 10.15 -20.33
C VAL A 75 -19.42 11.59 -20.25
N SER A 76 -20.66 11.81 -19.84
CA SER A 76 -21.18 13.16 -19.64
C SER A 76 -20.30 13.94 -18.65
N SER A 77 -20.08 15.23 -18.93
CA SER A 77 -19.23 16.13 -18.13
C SER A 77 -19.52 16.10 -16.62
N ARG A 78 -20.78 15.92 -16.20
CA ARG A 78 -21.17 15.84 -14.78
C ARG A 78 -20.65 14.59 -14.07
N HIS A 79 -20.84 13.43 -14.69
CA HIS A 79 -20.31 12.17 -14.19
C HIS A 79 -18.77 12.13 -14.20
N ALA A 80 -18.13 12.74 -15.20
CA ALA A 80 -16.68 12.88 -15.23
C ALA A 80 -16.16 13.72 -14.05
N GLU A 81 -16.82 14.84 -13.75
CA GLU A 81 -16.49 15.69 -12.59
C GLU A 81 -16.71 14.95 -11.26
N ALA A 82 -17.77 14.14 -11.15
CA ALA A 82 -18.00 13.31 -9.96
C ALA A 82 -16.85 12.31 -9.73
N VAL A 83 -16.40 11.62 -10.77
CA VAL A 83 -15.26 10.69 -10.68
C VAL A 83 -13.98 11.42 -10.27
N LEU A 84 -13.70 12.59 -10.88
CA LEU A 84 -12.55 13.42 -10.51
C LEU A 84 -12.61 13.90 -9.05
N SER A 85 -13.78 14.34 -8.61
CA SER A 85 -13.99 14.81 -7.23
C SER A 85 -13.67 13.71 -6.21
N VAL A 86 -14.12 12.48 -6.47
CA VAL A 86 -13.80 11.32 -5.63
C VAL A 86 -12.31 10.98 -5.68
N LEU A 87 -11.70 10.98 -6.88
CA LEU A 87 -10.27 10.73 -7.04
C LEU A 87 -9.44 11.73 -6.24
N ARG A 88 -9.70 13.04 -6.37
CA ARG A 88 -8.99 14.11 -5.65
C ARG A 88 -9.15 13.99 -4.14
N SER A 89 -10.38 13.76 -3.67
CA SER A 89 -10.67 13.70 -2.23
C SER A 89 -10.10 12.45 -1.55
N ARG A 90 -9.99 11.33 -2.26
CA ARG A 90 -9.58 10.03 -1.69
C ARG A 90 -8.21 9.56 -2.22
N GLN A 91 -7.43 10.42 -2.87
CA GLN A 91 -6.16 10.06 -3.50
C GLN A 91 -5.17 9.40 -2.52
N GLU A 92 -4.99 10.00 -1.34
CA GLU A 92 -4.08 9.48 -0.31
C GLU A 92 -4.52 8.14 0.24
N GLU A 93 -5.83 7.93 0.45
CA GLU A 93 -6.38 6.66 0.90
C GLU A 93 -6.15 5.54 -0.12
N ILE A 94 -6.37 5.83 -1.41
CA ILE A 94 -6.10 4.88 -2.49
C ILE A 94 -4.60 4.58 -2.56
N ARG A 95 -3.74 5.60 -2.45
CA ARG A 95 -2.28 5.43 -2.45
C ARG A 95 -1.83 4.51 -1.31
N HIS A 96 -2.33 4.75 -0.09
CA HIS A 96 -2.03 3.91 1.07
C HIS A 96 -2.52 2.48 0.86
N ALA A 97 -3.74 2.26 0.40
CA ALA A 97 -4.27 0.93 0.15
C ALA A 97 -3.46 0.16 -0.92
N LEU A 98 -3.01 0.84 -1.97
CA LEU A 98 -2.15 0.24 -3.01
C LEU A 98 -0.77 -0.13 -2.47
N LEU A 99 -0.18 0.72 -1.63
CA LEU A 99 1.09 0.43 -0.96
C LEU A 99 0.95 -0.73 0.02
N ASP A 100 -0.07 -0.73 0.86
CA ASP A 100 -0.34 -1.81 1.81
C ASP A 100 -0.57 -3.13 1.08
N ARG A 101 -1.31 -3.12 -0.04
CA ARG A 101 -1.48 -4.31 -0.87
C ARG A 101 -0.15 -4.79 -1.45
N THR A 102 0.72 -3.88 -1.92
CA THR A 102 2.06 -4.22 -2.43
C THR A 102 2.96 -4.76 -1.31
N ASN A 103 2.91 -4.14 -0.14
CA ASN A 103 3.65 -4.56 1.06
C ASN A 103 3.11 -5.88 1.61
N SER A 104 1.81 -6.17 1.49
CA SER A 104 1.22 -7.46 1.87
C SER A 104 1.61 -8.61 0.93
N ILE A 105 2.06 -8.29 -0.29
CA ILE A 105 2.69 -9.26 -1.20
C ILE A 105 4.15 -9.50 -0.78
N SER A 106 4.81 -8.54 -0.13
CA SER A 106 6.11 -8.76 0.52
C SER A 106 5.90 -9.67 1.71
N SER A 107 6.57 -10.82 1.72
CA SER A 107 6.37 -11.84 2.75
C SER A 107 6.69 -11.32 4.15
N ALA A 108 7.60 -10.37 4.29
CA ALA A 108 8.05 -9.82 5.57
C ALA A 108 8.34 -8.31 5.49
N THR A 109 7.95 -7.55 6.52
CA THR A 109 8.26 -6.11 6.68
C THR A 109 8.70 -5.81 8.11
N LEU A 110 9.80 -5.07 8.28
CA LEU A 110 10.26 -4.61 9.60
C LEU A 110 9.33 -3.51 10.12
N GLN A 111 8.77 -3.69 11.32
CA GLN A 111 7.84 -2.75 11.96
C GLN A 111 8.55 -1.91 13.01
N ASP A 112 9.34 -2.55 13.86
CA ASP A 112 10.05 -1.90 14.96
C ASP A 112 11.38 -2.58 15.24
N PHE A 113 12.27 -1.90 15.98
CA PHE A 113 13.49 -2.47 16.49
C PHE A 113 13.87 -1.92 17.87
N GLU A 114 14.38 -2.79 18.71
CA GLU A 114 14.94 -2.44 20.02
C GLU A 114 16.36 -2.98 20.15
N TRP A 115 17.19 -2.30 20.92
CA TRP A 115 18.56 -2.75 21.15
C TRP A 115 19.01 -2.57 22.60
N GLN A 116 19.89 -3.46 23.05
CA GLN A 116 20.48 -3.43 24.38
C GLN A 116 21.94 -3.86 24.31
N LEU A 117 22.83 -3.13 25.01
CA LEU A 117 24.22 -3.57 25.21
C LEU A 117 24.33 -4.48 26.43
N LYS A 118 24.98 -5.63 26.23
CA LYS A 118 25.25 -6.64 27.25
C LYS A 118 26.76 -6.84 27.38
N LEU A 119 27.23 -7.09 28.58
CA LEU A 119 28.62 -7.51 28.83
C LEU A 119 28.61 -9.02 29.07
N ALA A 120 29.12 -9.79 28.11
CA ALA A 120 29.22 -11.23 28.27
C ALA A 120 30.48 -11.59 29.07
N LEU A 121 30.29 -12.31 30.17
CA LEU A 121 31.38 -12.89 30.96
C LEU A 121 31.65 -14.30 30.43
N SER A 122 32.68 -14.45 29.60
CA SER A 122 33.18 -15.77 29.17
C SER A 122 34.02 -16.40 30.30
N SER A 123 33.76 -17.66 30.64
CA SER A 123 34.42 -18.37 31.75
C SER A 123 35.79 -18.96 31.37
N ASP A 124 36.08 -19.01 30.09
CA ASP A 124 37.03 -19.94 29.46
C ASP A 124 38.25 -19.23 28.84
N LYS A 125 38.22 -17.90 28.72
CA LYS A 125 39.40 -17.05 28.47
C LYS A 125 39.30 -15.73 29.24
N ILE A 126 40.24 -15.49 30.15
CA ILE A 126 40.32 -14.24 30.93
C ILE A 126 40.43 -12.99 30.01
N SER A 127 40.89 -13.16 28.77
CA SER A 127 41.00 -12.07 27.77
C SER A 127 39.68 -11.67 27.09
N SER A 128 38.59 -12.45 27.21
CA SER A 128 37.28 -12.13 26.59
C SER A 128 36.24 -11.57 27.57
N LEU A 129 36.63 -11.37 28.84
CA LEU A 129 35.76 -10.97 29.96
C LEU A 129 35.11 -9.57 29.85
N HIS A 130 35.44 -8.76 28.83
CA HIS A 130 34.98 -7.37 28.73
C HIS A 130 34.51 -6.96 27.33
N THR A 131 34.13 -7.91 26.48
CA THR A 131 33.65 -7.58 25.13
C THR A 131 32.17 -7.21 25.18
N PRO A 132 31.79 -5.94 24.89
CA PRO A 132 30.39 -5.56 24.83
C PRO A 132 29.75 -6.20 23.60
N LEU A 133 28.58 -6.80 23.80
CA LEU A 133 27.75 -7.40 22.76
C LEU A 133 26.45 -6.62 22.65
N LEU A 134 25.98 -6.40 21.42
CA LEU A 134 24.69 -5.79 21.14
C LEU A 134 23.65 -6.90 21.00
N SER A 135 22.60 -6.85 21.81
CA SER A 135 21.37 -7.60 21.60
C SER A 135 20.43 -6.72 20.78
N LEU A 136 20.14 -7.10 19.55
CA LEU A 136 19.21 -6.41 18.65
C LEU A 136 17.95 -7.27 18.48
N SER A 137 16.79 -6.68 18.72
CA SER A 137 15.48 -7.26 18.48
C SER A 137 14.79 -6.53 17.34
N LEU A 138 14.26 -7.27 16.38
CA LEU A 138 13.57 -6.77 15.19
C LEU A 138 12.16 -7.35 15.18
N ASP A 139 11.14 -6.50 15.18
CA ASP A 139 9.76 -6.93 15.06
C ASP A 139 9.36 -6.95 13.59
N VAL A 140 9.28 -8.15 13.02
CA VAL A 140 9.01 -8.35 11.60
C VAL A 140 7.57 -8.82 11.42
N ARG A 141 6.76 -8.06 10.68
CA ARG A 141 5.43 -8.52 10.26
C ARG A 141 5.59 -9.41 9.04
N GLU A 142 5.36 -10.70 9.21
CA GLU A 142 5.38 -11.72 8.16
C GLU A 142 4.02 -12.39 8.05
N ASN A 143 3.45 -12.43 6.84
CA ASN A 143 2.13 -13.00 6.55
C ASN A 143 1.01 -12.52 7.51
N GLY A 144 1.08 -11.27 7.96
CA GLY A 144 0.12 -10.66 8.89
C GLY A 144 0.39 -10.91 10.37
N ALA A 145 1.31 -11.82 10.73
CA ALA A 145 1.73 -12.08 12.10
C ALA A 145 3.01 -11.30 12.44
N LEU A 146 3.11 -10.80 13.68
CA LEU A 146 4.33 -10.18 14.18
C LEU A 146 5.28 -11.26 14.70
N GLN A 147 6.47 -11.35 14.14
CA GLN A 147 7.53 -12.29 14.50
C GLN A 147 8.75 -11.52 15.04
N PRO A 148 9.11 -11.69 16.31
CA PRO A 148 10.32 -11.09 16.85
C PRO A 148 11.56 -11.89 16.41
N VAL A 149 12.56 -11.19 15.88
CA VAL A 149 13.87 -11.74 15.52
C VAL A 149 14.92 -11.10 16.39
N THR A 150 15.55 -11.88 17.27
CA THR A 150 16.63 -11.40 18.13
C THR A 150 17.97 -11.94 17.68
N MET A 151 18.97 -11.08 17.61
CA MET A 151 20.36 -11.43 17.30
C MET A 151 21.32 -10.76 18.28
N GLU A 152 22.42 -11.44 18.57
CA GLU A 152 23.51 -10.90 19.35
C GLU A 152 24.72 -10.67 18.45
N LEU A 153 25.28 -9.46 18.48
CA LEU A 153 26.30 -8.99 17.56
C LEU A 153 27.47 -8.40 18.33
N ASN A 154 28.69 -8.78 17.97
CA ASN A 154 29.88 -8.02 18.35
C ASN A 154 30.02 -6.75 17.48
N LYS A 155 31.02 -5.92 17.80
CA LYS A 155 31.26 -4.65 17.10
C LYS A 155 31.51 -4.86 15.60
N GLU A 156 32.29 -5.88 15.25
CA GLU A 156 32.66 -6.17 13.86
C GLU A 156 31.44 -6.64 13.05
N GLU A 157 30.60 -7.50 13.63
CA GLU A 157 29.35 -7.97 13.04
C GLU A 157 28.33 -6.86 12.85
N LEU A 158 28.15 -6.00 13.87
CA LEU A 158 27.30 -4.81 13.75
C LEU A 158 27.78 -3.87 12.64
N SER A 159 29.09 -3.64 12.55
CA SER A 159 29.67 -2.76 11.51
C SER A 159 29.41 -3.33 10.11
N LYS A 160 29.49 -4.66 9.95
CA LYS A 160 29.15 -5.35 8.70
C LYS A 160 27.67 -5.20 8.37
N LEU A 161 26.78 -5.41 9.35
CA LEU A 161 25.33 -5.26 9.16
C LEU A 161 24.97 -3.85 8.68
N ILE A 162 25.50 -2.82 9.34
CA ILE A 162 25.28 -1.41 8.95
C ILE A 162 25.77 -1.17 7.52
N SER A 163 26.98 -1.63 7.19
CA SER A 163 27.56 -1.46 5.84
C SER A 163 26.69 -2.13 4.76
N SER A 164 26.14 -3.31 5.03
CA SER A 164 25.23 -4.01 4.12
C SER A 164 23.92 -3.24 3.93
N LEU A 165 23.33 -2.70 5.00
CA LEU A 165 22.09 -1.90 4.94
C LEU A 165 22.31 -0.58 4.18
N GLU A 166 23.44 0.10 4.41
CA GLU A 166 23.81 1.31 3.68
C GLU A 166 24.01 1.05 2.18
N ALA A 167 24.66 -0.05 1.82
CA ALA A 167 24.83 -0.45 0.42
C ALA A 167 23.48 -0.73 -0.26
N ALA A 168 22.57 -1.44 0.42
CA ALA A 168 21.22 -1.67 -0.08
C ALA A 168 20.46 -0.34 -0.26
N ASN A 169 20.54 0.57 0.72
CA ASN A 169 19.89 1.88 0.66
C ASN A 169 20.41 2.73 -0.52
N LYS A 170 21.71 2.67 -0.82
CA LYS A 170 22.29 3.35 -1.99
C LYS A 170 21.66 2.87 -3.31
N VAL A 171 21.44 1.57 -3.46
CA VAL A 171 20.77 1.02 -4.66
C VAL A 171 19.33 1.48 -4.74
N VAL A 172 18.59 1.47 -3.62
CA VAL A 172 17.20 1.95 -3.57
C VAL A 172 17.09 3.43 -3.96
N LEU A 173 18.02 4.27 -3.52
CA LEU A 173 18.06 5.69 -3.88
C LEU A 173 18.37 5.94 -5.36
N GLN A 174 19.07 5.04 -6.03
CA GLN A 174 19.33 5.13 -7.48
C GLN A 174 18.14 4.70 -8.33
N LEU A 175 17.19 3.96 -7.75
CA LEU A 175 15.97 3.51 -8.41
C LEU A 175 14.80 4.50 -8.26
N LYS A 176 14.94 5.50 -7.38
CA LYS A 176 14.02 6.64 -7.26
C LYS A 176 14.34 7.71 -8.30
#